data_AF-A0A8H5CJX3-F1
#
_entry.id   AF-A0A8H5CJX3-F1
#
_cell.length_a   1.000
_cell.length_b   1.000
_cell.length_c   1.000
_cell.angle_alpha   90.00
_cell.angle_beta   90.00
_cell.angle_gamma   90.00
#
_symmetry.space_group_name_H-M   'P 1'
#
loop_
_entity.id
_entity.type
_entity.pdbx_description
1 polymer ?
#
loop_
_entity_poly.entity_id
_entity_poly.type
_entity_poly.pdbx_seq_one_letter_code
_entity_poly.pdbx_strand_id
1 'polypeptide(L)'
;MSPIRGLLSYVLAALALAAQAHATSLAPFSHSTHHRTTIGRRGLQLETYNPPSSFETFGEGLVQEASFAPSGLDGEARAYVTNKLKVDGSTVEFRAGFSSPNARHAYVRQRYNGIPFVNAVANVAFKDNKVVSFSSSFVKPKSIAPSEPTVDVQSVIPKIEEQLDGKYNNHPTKVEYLARPDGSAALVHVVQIQNEEANSWYEVFVDAHNGELLSITDFTADASYRVLPIHKQELPQGTELLVDPHDPLSSPAGWQLYGGVNTTTTSGNNVIAYKGTQTNVTSQSAPGPVFDYTYDTALAPGVGTNVDAARTNAFYVINRVHDFAYRYGFTEAAFNFQTENFGKGGAAGDRVLISVQDSSGTNNANFATPPDGQSGTARMYIWTRSTPNRDGVFQNDIIVHEMTHGITNRLTGGGTARCLQSTESRGMGEGWSDAMANWTEQNETVTDWVHDAYVANNPAGTRTHPYSTDKSVNPYTYGSLKTQDEVHLIGETWANMLHNVYAPLIAKYGWSPESLTNPDGAEGNIVYMHLFIDALSIQPCNPTLVQARDAWIQADANRYNGVNKCLLWKAFASRGLGLTAANYTDNFDVPADCI
;
A
#
# COMPACT_ATOMS: atom_id res chain seq x y z
N MET A 1 26.41 -4.62 -72.61
CA MET A 1 26.48 -3.14 -72.68
C MET A 1 25.80 -2.57 -71.44
N SER A 2 26.58 -1.98 -70.55
CA SER A 2 26.11 -1.04 -69.50
C SER A 2 25.94 0.36 -70.14
N PRO A 3 25.53 1.46 -69.46
CA PRO A 3 24.87 1.63 -68.14
C PRO A 3 23.82 2.80 -68.08
N ILE A 4 23.37 3.14 -66.84
CA ILE A 4 23.16 4.51 -66.27
C ILE A 4 21.74 4.90 -65.76
N ARG A 5 21.60 4.81 -64.43
CA ARG A 5 21.19 5.77 -63.35
C ARG A 5 19.94 6.68 -63.45
N GLY A 6 19.24 6.74 -62.29
CA GLY A 6 18.65 7.97 -61.71
C GLY A 6 17.25 7.75 -61.10
N LEU A 7 17.10 7.37 -59.83
CA LEU A 7 16.93 8.19 -58.59
C LEU A 7 15.47 8.50 -58.18
N LEU A 8 15.08 7.92 -57.02
CA LEU A 8 14.16 8.37 -55.95
C LEU A 8 12.69 8.78 -56.24
N SER A 9 11.72 8.07 -55.61
CA SER A 9 10.90 8.60 -54.48
C SER A 9 9.58 7.85 -54.14
N TYR A 10 9.39 7.58 -52.84
CA TYR A 10 8.16 7.36 -52.01
C TYR A 10 7.17 6.20 -52.32
N VAL A 11 7.15 5.13 -51.49
CA VAL A 11 6.38 4.91 -50.22
C VAL A 11 4.91 4.53 -50.45
N LEU A 12 4.58 3.27 -50.15
CA LEU A 12 3.26 2.87 -49.65
C LEU A 12 3.43 1.69 -48.70
N ALA A 13 3.07 1.93 -47.44
CA ALA A 13 3.25 1.08 -46.30
C ALA A 13 2.15 0.00 -46.22
N ALA A 14 2.55 -1.23 -45.91
CA ALA A 14 1.69 -2.26 -45.34
C ALA A 14 2.50 -2.99 -44.27
N LEU A 15 2.44 -2.47 -43.04
CA LEU A 15 2.99 -3.10 -41.83
C LEU A 15 2.01 -4.18 -41.35
N ALA A 16 2.28 -5.43 -41.72
CA ALA A 16 1.76 -6.58 -40.99
C ALA A 16 2.74 -6.89 -39.85
N LEU A 17 2.42 -6.40 -38.65
CA LEU A 17 3.11 -6.75 -37.41
C LEU A 17 2.79 -8.21 -37.08
N ALA A 18 3.70 -9.11 -37.45
CA ALA A 18 3.78 -10.43 -36.85
C ALA A 18 4.33 -10.28 -35.42
N ALA A 19 3.43 -10.15 -34.45
CA ALA A 19 3.78 -10.28 -33.05
C ALA A 19 4.25 -11.73 -32.79
N GLN A 20 5.55 -11.94 -32.75
CA GLN A 20 6.10 -13.13 -32.13
C GLN A 20 5.88 -13.03 -30.63
N ALA A 21 4.74 -13.54 -30.18
CA ALA A 21 4.52 -13.85 -28.77
C ALA A 21 5.65 -14.79 -28.32
N HIS A 22 6.62 -14.24 -27.60
CA HIS A 22 7.49 -15.05 -26.76
C HIS A 22 6.60 -15.54 -25.64
N ALA A 23 6.08 -16.76 -25.79
CA ALA A 23 5.52 -17.50 -24.67
C ALA A 23 6.66 -17.70 -23.67
N THR A 24 6.74 -16.82 -22.67
CA THR A 24 7.52 -17.08 -21.47
C THR A 24 6.86 -18.29 -20.81
N SER A 25 7.53 -19.44 -20.89
CA SER A 25 7.16 -20.57 -20.05
C SER A 25 7.36 -20.12 -18.59
N LEU A 26 6.27 -19.76 -17.93
CA LEU A 26 6.27 -19.58 -16.48
C LEU A 26 6.61 -20.93 -15.86
N ALA A 27 7.89 -21.11 -15.53
CA ALA A 27 8.32 -22.21 -14.69
C ALA A 27 7.59 -22.09 -13.34
N PRO A 28 7.11 -23.19 -12.74
CA PRO A 28 6.20 -23.19 -11.58
C PRO A 28 6.85 -22.73 -10.24
N PHE A 29 7.97 -22.00 -10.29
CA PHE A 29 8.81 -21.63 -9.14
C PHE A 29 9.30 -20.17 -9.17
N SER A 30 8.60 -19.23 -9.82
CA SER A 30 9.12 -17.84 -9.91
C SER A 30 9.31 -17.22 -8.51
N HIS A 31 8.39 -17.44 -7.56
CA HIS A 31 8.48 -16.86 -6.21
C HIS A 31 9.64 -17.37 -5.35
N SER A 32 10.17 -18.58 -5.59
CA SER A 32 11.29 -19.11 -4.78
C SER A 32 12.67 -18.61 -5.22
N THR A 33 12.72 -17.93 -6.36
CA THR A 33 13.97 -17.51 -7.01
C THR A 33 13.93 -16.06 -7.47
N HIS A 34 12.76 -15.45 -7.60
CA HIS A 34 12.59 -14.08 -8.08
C HIS A 34 11.73 -13.27 -7.12
N HIS A 35 12.05 -12.00 -6.96
CA HIS A 35 11.24 -11.03 -6.22
C HIS A 35 11.20 -9.71 -6.99
N ARG A 36 10.02 -9.10 -7.11
CA ARG A 36 9.86 -7.79 -7.74
C ARG A 36 9.55 -6.75 -6.66
N THR A 37 10.39 -5.72 -6.58
CA THR A 37 10.26 -4.61 -5.64
C THR A 37 9.99 -3.32 -6.40
N THR A 38 9.16 -2.45 -5.80
CA THR A 38 9.00 -1.06 -6.22
C THR A 38 9.82 -0.19 -5.28
N ILE A 39 10.80 0.56 -5.79
CA ILE A 39 11.77 1.28 -4.96
C ILE A 39 11.71 2.78 -5.22
N GLY A 40 11.80 3.56 -4.15
CA GLY A 40 11.91 5.01 -4.17
C GLY A 40 10.64 5.73 -4.66
N ARG A 41 10.63 7.06 -4.52
CA ARG A 41 9.48 7.92 -4.86
C ARG A 41 9.11 7.90 -6.35
N ARG A 42 10.02 7.47 -7.21
CA ARG A 42 9.82 7.37 -8.68
C ARG A 42 9.30 5.99 -9.13
N GLY A 43 9.09 5.06 -8.20
CA GLY A 43 8.47 3.76 -8.49
C GLY A 43 9.33 2.85 -9.35
N LEU A 44 10.65 2.79 -9.11
CA LEU A 44 11.56 1.91 -9.84
C LEU A 44 11.15 0.45 -9.64
N GLN A 45 10.74 -0.23 -10.72
CA GLN A 45 10.48 -1.66 -10.70
C GLN A 45 11.77 -2.43 -10.91
N LEU A 46 12.18 -3.23 -9.93
CA LEU A 46 13.36 -4.08 -10.01
C LEU A 46 13.00 -5.52 -9.69
N GLU A 47 13.44 -6.44 -10.54
CA GLU A 47 13.30 -7.88 -10.31
C GLU A 47 14.65 -8.47 -9.91
N THR A 48 14.74 -9.00 -8.69
CA THR A 48 15.93 -9.65 -8.15
C THR A 48 15.87 -11.16 -8.41
N TYR A 49 17.04 -11.79 -8.55
CA TYR A 49 17.17 -13.23 -8.76
C TYR A 49 18.13 -13.87 -7.77
N ASN A 50 17.67 -14.95 -7.16
CA ASN A 50 18.43 -15.82 -6.27
C ASN A 50 18.44 -17.24 -6.86
N PRO A 51 19.61 -17.88 -7.01
CA PRO A 51 19.70 -19.25 -7.49
C PRO A 51 18.88 -20.20 -6.62
N PRO A 52 18.22 -21.22 -7.23
CA PRO A 52 17.55 -22.26 -6.48
C PRO A 52 18.48 -22.86 -5.41
N SER A 53 17.97 -23.01 -4.19
CA SER A 53 18.71 -23.60 -3.09
C SER A 53 18.24 -25.03 -2.79
N SER A 54 19.16 -25.86 -2.33
CA SER A 54 18.87 -27.20 -1.80
C SER A 54 19.21 -27.27 -0.31
N PHE A 55 18.46 -28.05 0.46
CA PHE A 55 18.75 -28.36 1.85
C PHE A 55 18.61 -29.87 2.10
N GLU A 56 19.60 -30.45 2.74
CA GLU A 56 19.68 -31.88 3.07
C GLU A 56 20.01 -32.07 4.56
N THR A 57 19.43 -33.12 5.16
CA THR A 57 19.69 -33.54 6.55
C THR A 57 20.09 -35.01 6.60
N PHE A 58 20.98 -35.37 7.54
CA PHE A 58 21.58 -36.71 7.58
C PHE A 58 21.36 -37.47 8.91
N GLY A 59 20.36 -37.09 9.71
CA GLY A 59 20.05 -37.78 10.98
C GLY A 59 21.24 -37.79 11.94
N GLU A 60 21.75 -38.99 12.26
CA GLU A 60 22.94 -39.19 13.13
C GLU A 60 24.27 -38.69 12.53
N GLY A 61 24.25 -38.24 11.28
CA GLY A 61 25.36 -37.57 10.60
C GLY A 61 26.20 -38.49 9.73
N LEU A 62 26.78 -37.91 8.67
CA LEU A 62 27.70 -38.58 7.77
C LEU A 62 29.13 -38.45 8.28
N VAL A 63 29.83 -39.57 8.42
CA VAL A 63 31.28 -39.59 8.63
C VAL A 63 31.94 -39.11 7.34
N GLN A 64 32.79 -38.09 7.42
CA GLN A 64 33.58 -37.69 6.26
C GLN A 64 34.61 -38.78 5.95
N GLU A 65 34.73 -39.14 4.66
CA GLU A 65 35.85 -39.97 4.21
C GLU A 65 37.18 -39.25 4.50
N ALA A 66 38.22 -40.02 4.82
CA ALA A 66 39.54 -39.47 5.11
C ALA A 66 40.04 -38.67 3.91
N SER A 67 39.94 -37.34 3.99
CA SER A 67 40.42 -36.45 2.96
C SER A 67 41.85 -36.01 3.29
N PHE A 68 42.67 -35.82 2.26
CA PHE A 68 43.99 -35.18 2.40
C PHE A 68 43.90 -33.66 2.65
N ALA A 69 42.70 -33.12 2.92
CA ALA A 69 42.50 -31.70 3.18
C ALA A 69 43.08 -31.27 4.54
N PRO A 70 43.43 -29.98 4.70
CA PRO A 70 43.94 -29.45 5.96
C PRO A 70 42.98 -29.72 7.12
N SER A 71 43.50 -30.12 8.28
CA SER A 71 42.72 -30.33 9.50
C SER A 71 42.04 -29.03 9.96
N GLY A 72 40.75 -29.10 10.33
CA GLY A 72 39.98 -27.96 10.83
C GLY A 72 38.71 -27.68 10.03
N LEU A 73 37.83 -26.86 10.62
CA LEU A 73 36.46 -26.60 10.09
C LEU A 73 36.45 -26.08 8.64
N ASP A 74 37.42 -25.26 8.27
CA ASP A 74 37.62 -24.78 6.89
C ASP A 74 37.87 -25.95 5.93
N GLY A 75 38.97 -26.69 6.13
CA GLY A 75 39.36 -27.77 5.24
C GLY A 75 38.31 -28.87 5.16
N GLU A 76 37.70 -29.24 6.29
CA GLU A 76 36.61 -30.21 6.37
C GLU A 76 35.38 -29.74 5.57
N ALA A 77 34.98 -28.47 5.69
CA ALA A 77 33.82 -27.93 4.98
C ALA A 77 34.10 -27.83 3.48
N ARG A 78 35.23 -27.27 3.07
CA ARG A 78 35.59 -27.15 1.65
C ARG A 78 35.71 -28.51 0.98
N ALA A 79 36.33 -29.49 1.64
CA ALA A 79 36.44 -30.85 1.11
C ALA A 79 35.06 -31.49 0.92
N TYR A 80 34.16 -31.34 1.92
CA TYR A 80 32.80 -31.86 1.83
C TYR A 80 32.03 -31.21 0.68
N VAL A 81 32.01 -29.87 0.59
CA VAL A 81 31.31 -29.14 -0.47
C VAL A 81 31.83 -29.54 -1.86
N THR A 82 33.15 -29.62 -2.02
CA THR A 82 33.82 -30.04 -3.27
C THR A 82 33.33 -31.42 -3.71
N ASN A 83 33.37 -32.40 -2.80
CA ASN A 83 32.98 -33.77 -3.10
C ASN A 83 31.47 -33.92 -3.32
N LYS A 84 30.66 -33.27 -2.48
CA LYS A 84 29.19 -33.34 -2.54
C LYS A 84 28.64 -32.73 -3.82
N LEU A 85 29.16 -31.58 -4.23
CA LEU A 85 28.71 -30.87 -5.44
C LEU A 85 29.46 -31.28 -6.72
N LYS A 86 30.54 -32.07 -6.58
CA LYS A 86 31.45 -32.45 -7.69
C LYS A 86 31.95 -31.24 -8.46
N VAL A 87 32.45 -30.24 -7.73
CA VAL A 87 33.02 -29.00 -8.26
C VAL A 87 34.53 -28.96 -8.05
N ASP A 88 35.22 -28.04 -8.73
CA ASP A 88 36.65 -27.83 -8.50
C ASP A 88 36.88 -27.16 -7.13
N GLY A 89 37.77 -27.71 -6.30
CA GLY A 89 38.06 -27.17 -4.97
C GLY A 89 38.62 -25.74 -4.98
N SER A 90 39.17 -25.29 -6.11
CA SER A 90 39.60 -23.90 -6.32
C SER A 90 38.43 -22.92 -6.39
N THR A 91 37.22 -23.36 -6.76
CA THR A 91 36.00 -22.55 -6.81
C THR A 91 35.25 -22.51 -5.47
N VAL A 92 35.75 -23.23 -4.46
CA VAL A 92 35.13 -23.34 -3.13
C VAL A 92 35.96 -22.55 -2.13
N GLU A 93 35.39 -21.50 -1.56
CA GLU A 93 36.05 -20.62 -0.58
C GLU A 93 35.35 -20.70 0.77
N PHE A 94 36.12 -20.93 1.85
CA PHE A 94 35.59 -20.81 3.20
C PHE A 94 35.45 -19.34 3.57
N ARG A 95 34.24 -18.92 3.95
CA ARG A 95 33.95 -17.54 4.34
C ARG A 95 34.08 -17.35 5.84
N ALA A 96 33.43 -18.21 6.61
CA ALA A 96 33.37 -18.11 8.07
C ALA A 96 32.92 -19.44 8.69
N GLY A 97 33.13 -19.58 9.99
CA GLY A 97 32.52 -20.66 10.75
C GLY A 97 32.59 -20.40 12.24
N PHE A 98 31.76 -21.09 13.00
CA PHE A 98 31.74 -21.02 14.46
C PHE A 98 31.38 -22.36 15.08
N SER A 99 31.69 -22.51 16.36
CA SER A 99 31.35 -23.69 17.15
C SER A 99 30.46 -23.31 18.32
N SER A 100 29.44 -24.11 18.58
CA SER A 100 28.63 -24.09 19.79
C SER A 100 28.85 -25.40 20.56
N PRO A 101 28.38 -25.54 21.80
CA PRO A 101 28.48 -26.80 22.54
C PRO A 101 27.85 -28.01 21.81
N ASN A 102 26.92 -27.77 20.89
CA ASN A 102 26.12 -28.82 20.25
C ASN A 102 26.45 -29.06 18.77
N ALA A 103 27.11 -28.11 18.10
CA ALA A 103 27.39 -28.18 16.68
C ALA A 103 28.48 -27.20 16.24
N ARG A 104 29.14 -27.49 15.11
CA ARG A 104 30.02 -26.56 14.38
C ARG A 104 29.35 -26.19 13.06
N HIS A 105 29.47 -24.94 12.63
CA HIS A 105 28.83 -24.42 11.43
C HIS A 105 29.89 -23.79 10.53
N ALA A 106 29.89 -24.19 9.26
CA ALA A 106 30.76 -23.64 8.24
C ALA A 106 29.92 -22.97 7.13
N TYR A 107 30.34 -21.76 6.76
CA TYR A 107 29.79 -20.97 5.67
C TYR A 107 30.83 -20.90 4.55
N VAL A 108 30.44 -21.36 3.38
CA VAL A 108 31.28 -21.50 2.19
C VAL A 108 30.62 -20.71 1.06
N ARG A 109 31.42 -20.13 0.17
CA ARG A 109 30.93 -19.41 -1.01
C ARG A 109 31.61 -19.89 -2.28
N GLN A 110 30.90 -19.79 -3.38
CA GLN A 110 31.46 -20.05 -4.70
C GLN A 110 32.33 -18.86 -5.10
N ARG A 111 33.44 -19.13 -5.78
CA ARG A 111 34.29 -18.09 -6.38
C ARG A 111 34.77 -18.49 -7.77
N TYR A 112 35.13 -17.51 -8.57
CA TYR A 112 35.76 -17.69 -9.88
C TYR A 112 36.89 -16.68 -10.05
N ASN A 113 38.07 -17.11 -10.49
CA ASN A 113 39.28 -16.28 -10.60
C ASN A 113 39.58 -15.43 -9.35
N GLY A 114 39.34 -16.00 -8.16
CA GLY A 114 39.57 -15.32 -6.88
C GLY A 114 38.48 -14.34 -6.45
N ILE A 115 37.45 -14.11 -7.28
CA ILE A 115 36.32 -13.23 -6.98
C ILE A 115 35.12 -14.08 -6.53
N PRO A 116 34.54 -13.80 -5.35
CA PRO A 116 33.41 -14.56 -4.84
C PRO A 116 32.10 -14.21 -5.56
N PHE A 117 31.16 -15.14 -5.53
CA PHE A 117 29.77 -14.89 -5.92
C PHE A 117 28.97 -14.35 -4.73
N VAL A 118 28.11 -13.36 -4.98
CA VAL A 118 27.22 -12.81 -3.95
C VAL A 118 26.09 -13.78 -3.58
N ASN A 119 25.46 -14.42 -4.59
CA ASN A 119 24.24 -15.21 -4.43
C ASN A 119 24.47 -16.74 -4.56
N ALA A 120 25.72 -17.21 -4.45
CA ALA A 120 26.07 -18.64 -4.52
C ALA A 120 26.89 -19.09 -3.30
N VAL A 121 26.18 -19.65 -2.31
CA VAL A 121 26.73 -20.04 -1.00
C VAL A 121 26.42 -21.49 -0.68
N ALA A 122 27.13 -22.05 0.30
CA ALA A 122 26.89 -23.37 0.83
C ALA A 122 27.16 -23.40 2.33
N ASN A 123 26.29 -24.06 3.09
CA ASN A 123 26.40 -24.13 4.55
C ASN A 123 26.51 -25.59 4.98
N VAL A 124 27.45 -25.89 5.87
CA VAL A 124 27.67 -27.25 6.40
C VAL A 124 27.56 -27.20 7.92
N ALA A 125 26.69 -28.02 8.49
CA ALA A 125 26.63 -28.20 9.94
C ALA A 125 27.23 -29.54 10.35
N PHE A 126 27.99 -29.53 11.44
CA PHE A 126 28.67 -30.68 11.99
C PHE A 126 28.24 -30.93 13.43
N LYS A 127 28.05 -32.19 13.80
CA LYS A 127 27.87 -32.65 15.18
C LYS A 127 28.72 -33.89 15.40
N ASP A 128 29.46 -33.95 16.51
CA ASP A 128 30.35 -35.08 16.83
C ASP A 128 31.28 -35.47 15.66
N ASN A 129 31.84 -34.45 14.98
CA ASN A 129 32.67 -34.58 13.78
C ASN A 129 32.00 -35.23 12.55
N LYS A 130 30.67 -35.34 12.54
CA LYS A 130 29.88 -35.80 11.39
C LYS A 130 29.10 -34.66 10.77
N VAL A 131 28.92 -34.67 9.45
CA VAL A 131 28.06 -33.69 8.77
C VAL A 131 26.59 -34.07 9.01
N VAL A 132 25.82 -33.17 9.61
CA VAL A 132 24.41 -33.42 9.96
C VAL A 132 23.43 -32.68 9.05
N SER A 133 23.84 -31.58 8.43
CA SER A 133 23.08 -30.92 7.37
C SER A 133 23.96 -30.19 6.37
N PHE A 134 23.42 -30.00 5.18
CA PHE A 134 24.07 -29.32 4.08
C PHE A 134 23.05 -28.49 3.29
N SER A 135 23.37 -27.24 2.99
CA SER A 135 22.67 -26.47 1.96
C SER A 135 23.61 -25.92 0.90
N SER A 136 23.08 -25.66 -0.28
CA SER A 136 23.80 -25.00 -1.35
C SER A 136 22.88 -24.24 -2.31
N SER A 137 23.37 -23.11 -2.80
CA SER A 137 22.87 -22.37 -3.97
C SER A 137 23.96 -22.21 -5.05
N PHE A 138 24.97 -23.09 -5.06
CA PHE A 138 26.06 -23.02 -6.05
C PHE A 138 25.51 -23.17 -7.48
N VAL A 139 26.07 -22.39 -8.39
CA VAL A 139 25.65 -22.33 -9.78
C VAL A 139 26.71 -22.90 -10.73
N LYS A 140 26.28 -23.29 -11.93
CA LYS A 140 27.17 -23.62 -13.05
C LYS A 140 26.86 -22.67 -14.21
N PRO A 141 27.41 -21.44 -14.20
CA PRO A 141 27.09 -20.45 -15.22
C PRO A 141 27.48 -20.94 -16.62
N LYS A 142 26.64 -20.65 -17.61
CA LYS A 142 26.91 -20.91 -19.03
C LYS A 142 27.98 -19.96 -19.58
N SER A 143 28.03 -18.76 -19.04
CA SER A 143 29.01 -17.70 -19.34
C SER A 143 29.31 -16.90 -18.07
N ILE A 144 30.53 -16.40 -17.96
CA ILE A 144 30.98 -15.55 -16.85
C ILE A 144 31.63 -14.31 -17.47
N ALA A 145 31.25 -13.13 -17.00
CA ALA A 145 31.83 -11.86 -17.44
C ALA A 145 33.34 -11.79 -17.12
N PRO A 146 34.12 -10.95 -17.84
CA PRO A 146 35.51 -10.68 -17.49
C PRO A 146 35.67 -10.24 -16.03
N SER A 147 36.78 -10.59 -15.38
CA SER A 147 37.02 -10.29 -13.96
C SER A 147 37.52 -8.87 -13.68
N GLU A 148 37.88 -8.11 -14.70
CA GLU A 148 38.36 -6.74 -14.57
C GLU A 148 37.24 -5.74 -14.88
N PRO A 149 36.77 -4.94 -13.91
CA PRO A 149 35.78 -3.89 -14.15
C PRO A 149 36.23 -2.92 -15.25
N THR A 150 35.33 -2.57 -16.15
CA THR A 150 35.58 -1.52 -17.17
C THR A 150 34.87 -0.20 -16.84
N VAL A 151 34.02 -0.19 -15.82
CA VAL A 151 33.34 1.00 -15.28
C VAL A 151 33.85 1.25 -13.86
N ASP A 152 34.19 2.51 -13.56
CA ASP A 152 34.57 2.92 -12.21
C ASP A 152 33.32 3.03 -11.32
N VAL A 153 33.36 2.43 -10.13
CA VAL A 153 32.25 2.45 -9.17
C VAL A 153 31.87 3.88 -8.77
N GLN A 154 32.85 4.79 -8.66
CA GLN A 154 32.59 6.18 -8.29
C GLN A 154 31.79 6.92 -9.37
N SER A 155 31.91 6.50 -10.62
CA SER A 155 31.16 7.11 -11.74
C SER A 155 29.68 6.74 -11.77
N VAL A 156 29.30 5.61 -11.13
CA VAL A 156 27.91 5.12 -11.14
C VAL A 156 27.13 5.48 -9.87
N ILE A 157 27.80 5.70 -8.74
CA ILE A 157 27.16 6.01 -7.44
C ILE A 157 26.11 7.13 -7.55
N PRO A 158 26.37 8.30 -8.17
CA PRO A 158 25.38 9.38 -8.22
C PRO A 158 24.07 8.99 -8.91
N LYS A 159 24.15 8.16 -9.95
CA LYS A 159 22.98 7.64 -10.66
C LYS A 159 22.18 6.69 -9.78
N ILE A 160 22.85 5.84 -9.01
CA ILE A 160 22.18 4.91 -8.10
C ILE A 160 21.53 5.66 -6.92
N GLU A 161 22.22 6.66 -6.35
CA GLU A 161 21.65 7.54 -5.33
C GLU A 161 20.35 8.18 -5.80
N GLU A 162 20.33 8.67 -7.04
CA GLU A 162 19.11 9.24 -7.64
C GLU A 162 18.02 8.18 -7.88
N GLN A 163 18.39 6.98 -8.36
CA GLN A 163 17.44 5.90 -8.63
C GLN A 163 16.74 5.38 -7.37
N LEU A 164 17.45 5.34 -6.25
CA LEU A 164 16.96 4.76 -4.99
C LEU A 164 16.54 5.81 -3.97
N ASP A 165 16.62 7.09 -4.32
CA ASP A 165 16.34 8.21 -3.40
C ASP A 165 17.11 8.08 -2.08
N GLY A 166 18.43 7.81 -2.16
CA GLY A 166 19.27 7.55 -0.99
C GLY A 166 20.71 7.99 -1.18
N LYS A 167 21.56 7.76 -0.17
CA LYS A 167 22.98 8.16 -0.17
C LYS A 167 23.92 6.98 0.04
N TYR A 168 25.05 7.02 -0.66
CA TYR A 168 26.15 6.11 -0.39
C TYR A 168 26.64 6.31 1.04
N ASN A 169 26.54 5.26 1.85
CA ASN A 169 26.77 5.33 3.30
C ASN A 169 28.26 5.17 3.68
N ASN A 170 29.17 5.28 2.72
CA ASN A 170 30.61 5.07 2.87
C ASN A 170 31.04 3.63 3.24
N HIS A 171 30.14 2.65 3.17
CA HIS A 171 30.53 1.25 3.34
C HIS A 171 31.45 0.81 2.19
N PRO A 172 32.59 0.14 2.47
CA PRO A 172 33.56 -0.20 1.44
C PRO A 172 32.95 -0.92 0.24
N THR A 173 33.19 -0.38 -0.96
CA THR A 173 32.77 -1.02 -2.21
C THR A 173 33.63 -2.24 -2.49
N LYS A 174 33.05 -3.26 -3.12
CA LYS A 174 33.76 -4.48 -3.54
C LYS A 174 33.26 -4.94 -4.90
N VAL A 175 33.97 -5.89 -5.50
CA VAL A 175 33.59 -6.54 -6.74
C VAL A 175 33.28 -8.00 -6.47
N GLU A 176 32.13 -8.47 -6.92
CA GLU A 176 31.66 -9.85 -6.77
C GLU A 176 30.99 -10.34 -8.08
N TYR A 177 30.78 -11.63 -8.22
CA TYR A 177 29.97 -12.19 -9.31
C TYR A 177 28.50 -12.35 -8.87
N LEU A 178 27.58 -11.95 -9.73
CA LEU A 178 26.13 -12.15 -9.56
C LEU A 178 25.65 -13.19 -10.58
N ALA A 179 25.17 -14.34 -10.11
CA ALA A 179 24.49 -15.30 -10.99
C ALA A 179 23.15 -14.73 -11.45
N ARG A 180 22.81 -14.89 -12.73
CA ARG A 180 21.63 -14.30 -13.38
C ARG A 180 20.64 -15.37 -13.86
N PRO A 181 19.36 -15.02 -14.06
CA PRO A 181 18.31 -15.98 -14.44
C PRO A 181 18.50 -16.59 -15.83
N ASP A 182 19.23 -15.93 -16.73
CA ASP A 182 19.60 -16.45 -18.06
C ASP A 182 20.68 -17.56 -17.99
N GLY A 183 21.26 -17.77 -16.80
CA GLY A 183 22.35 -18.70 -16.54
C GLY A 183 23.74 -18.10 -16.74
N SER A 184 23.87 -16.78 -16.94
CA SER A 184 25.15 -16.08 -16.95
C SER A 184 25.59 -15.66 -15.54
N ALA A 185 26.83 -15.18 -15.40
CA ALA A 185 27.31 -14.48 -14.22
C ALA A 185 27.88 -13.12 -14.61
N ALA A 186 27.30 -12.05 -14.07
CA ALA A 186 27.80 -10.69 -14.25
C ALA A 186 28.83 -10.35 -13.18
N LEU A 187 29.86 -9.59 -13.55
CA LEU A 187 30.73 -8.93 -12.59
C LEU A 187 30.00 -7.68 -12.08
N VAL A 188 29.88 -7.50 -10.77
CA VAL A 188 29.14 -6.39 -10.19
C VAL A 188 29.97 -5.62 -9.16
N HIS A 189 29.80 -4.29 -9.16
CA HIS A 189 30.12 -3.44 -8.02
C HIS A 189 29.05 -3.64 -6.96
N VAL A 190 29.49 -3.89 -5.73
CA VAL A 190 28.64 -3.94 -4.55
C VAL A 190 28.78 -2.64 -3.78
N VAL A 191 27.67 -1.93 -3.62
CA VAL A 191 27.60 -0.60 -2.99
C VAL A 191 26.44 -0.59 -2.03
N GLN A 192 26.53 0.13 -0.91
CA GLN A 192 25.39 0.32 -0.02
C GLN A 192 24.83 1.73 -0.11
N ILE A 193 23.52 1.81 -0.32
CA ILE A 193 22.75 3.06 -0.42
C ILE A 193 21.73 3.07 0.72
N GLN A 194 21.72 4.15 1.49
CA GLN A 194 20.90 4.29 2.68
C GLN A 194 20.13 5.61 2.65
N ASN A 195 18.87 5.58 3.06
CA ASN A 195 18.06 6.75 3.33
C ASN A 195 17.51 6.65 4.75
N GLU A 196 17.98 7.54 5.64
CA GLU A 196 17.53 7.58 7.03
C GLU A 196 16.11 8.13 7.18
N GLU A 197 15.72 9.10 6.34
CA GLU A 197 14.37 9.69 6.37
C GLU A 197 13.31 8.69 5.92
N ALA A 198 13.62 7.86 4.92
CA ALA A 198 12.74 6.83 4.40
C ALA A 198 12.92 5.47 5.10
N ASN A 199 13.81 5.38 6.09
CA ASN A 199 14.20 4.14 6.77
C ASN A 199 14.48 2.98 5.80
N SER A 200 15.25 3.24 4.73
CA SER A 200 15.61 2.25 3.71
C SER A 200 17.13 2.02 3.67
N TRP A 201 17.56 0.78 3.51
CA TRP A 201 18.97 0.45 3.37
C TRP A 201 19.17 -0.73 2.41
N TYR A 202 19.78 -0.44 1.26
CA TYR A 202 20.02 -1.41 0.19
C TYR A 202 21.51 -1.69 0.04
N GLU A 203 21.87 -2.95 -0.17
CA GLU A 203 23.10 -3.33 -0.86
C GLU A 203 22.77 -3.59 -2.33
N VAL A 204 23.35 -2.81 -3.22
CA VAL A 204 23.05 -2.82 -4.66
C VAL A 204 24.14 -3.55 -5.43
N PHE A 205 23.74 -4.18 -6.53
CA PHE A 205 24.62 -4.92 -7.43
C PHE A 205 24.58 -4.28 -8.82
N VAL A 206 25.60 -3.49 -9.14
CA VAL A 206 25.69 -2.71 -10.38
C VAL A 206 26.66 -3.40 -11.33
N ASP A 207 26.26 -3.67 -12.57
CA ASP A 207 27.13 -4.28 -13.58
C ASP A 207 28.43 -3.47 -13.77
N ALA A 208 29.56 -4.16 -13.58
CA ALA A 208 30.89 -3.55 -13.59
C ALA A 208 31.40 -3.19 -15.00
N HIS A 209 30.63 -3.48 -16.05
CA HIS A 209 30.97 -3.19 -17.43
C HIS A 209 30.05 -2.19 -18.12
N ASN A 210 28.79 -2.05 -17.69
CA ASN A 210 27.85 -1.09 -18.27
C ASN A 210 27.19 -0.12 -17.26
N GLY A 211 27.36 -0.32 -15.95
CA GLY A 211 26.80 0.56 -14.91
C GLY A 211 25.29 0.41 -14.68
N GLU A 212 24.68 -0.68 -15.13
CA GLU A 212 23.27 -0.99 -14.93
C GLU A 212 23.04 -1.61 -13.53
N LEU A 213 21.98 -1.16 -12.83
CA LEU A 213 21.55 -1.79 -11.59
C LEU A 213 20.89 -3.14 -11.90
N LEU A 214 21.52 -4.23 -11.49
CA LEU A 214 21.07 -5.59 -11.83
C LEU A 214 20.24 -6.25 -10.72
N SER A 215 20.51 -5.93 -9.46
CA SER A 215 19.83 -6.51 -8.30
C SER A 215 20.05 -5.67 -7.06
N ILE A 216 19.28 -5.95 -6.00
CA ILE A 216 19.47 -5.41 -4.65
C ILE A 216 19.34 -6.52 -3.60
N THR A 217 19.88 -6.26 -2.42
CA THR A 217 19.49 -6.87 -1.14
C THR A 217 18.96 -5.76 -0.26
N ASP A 218 17.75 -5.90 0.26
CA ASP A 218 17.18 -5.01 1.27
C ASP A 218 17.65 -5.45 2.66
N PHE A 219 18.17 -4.51 3.45
CA PHE A 219 18.60 -4.74 4.84
C PHE A 219 17.58 -4.29 5.87
N THR A 220 16.48 -3.68 5.44
CA THR A 220 15.41 -3.24 6.32
C THR A 220 14.39 -4.35 6.58
N ALA A 221 13.74 -4.28 7.73
CA ALA A 221 12.71 -5.23 8.12
C ALA A 221 11.34 -4.59 7.93
N ASP A 222 10.58 -5.16 7.01
CA ASP A 222 9.30 -4.62 6.59
C ASP A 222 8.23 -4.70 7.69
N ALA A 223 7.41 -3.66 7.80
CA ALA A 223 6.17 -3.74 8.56
C ALA A 223 5.16 -4.60 7.81
N SER A 224 4.48 -5.51 8.50
CA SER A 224 3.48 -6.35 7.83
C SER A 224 2.21 -6.52 8.66
N TYR A 225 1.07 -6.61 7.98
CA TYR A 225 -0.25 -6.61 8.62
C TYR A 225 -1.17 -7.59 7.91
N ARG A 226 -1.73 -8.56 8.63
CA ARG A 226 -2.83 -9.37 8.10
C ARG A 226 -4.14 -8.63 8.29
N VAL A 227 -4.71 -8.11 7.21
CA VAL A 227 -5.83 -7.16 7.23
C VAL A 227 -6.78 -7.39 6.05
N LEU A 228 -7.97 -6.81 6.12
CA LEU A 228 -8.86 -6.68 4.97
C LEU A 228 -8.40 -5.45 4.16
N PRO A 229 -7.84 -5.63 2.94
CA PRO A 229 -7.38 -4.51 2.12
C PRO A 229 -8.43 -3.42 1.97
N ILE A 230 -8.02 -2.15 1.95
CA ILE A 230 -8.96 -1.02 1.99
C ILE A 230 -9.96 -0.97 0.81
N HIS A 231 -9.63 -1.61 -0.32
CA HIS A 231 -10.54 -1.72 -1.48
C HIS A 231 -11.56 -2.85 -1.36
N LYS A 232 -11.44 -3.69 -0.32
CA LYS A 232 -12.42 -4.72 0.03
C LYS A 232 -13.31 -4.18 1.13
N GLN A 233 -14.62 -4.29 0.92
CA GLN A 233 -15.66 -3.85 1.81
C GLN A 233 -15.79 -4.71 3.06
N GLU A 234 -15.75 -6.04 2.93
CA GLU A 234 -16.18 -6.95 4.00
C GLU A 234 -15.35 -8.23 4.10
N LEU A 235 -15.31 -8.81 5.31
CA LEU A 235 -14.49 -9.98 5.65
C LEU A 235 -14.57 -11.17 4.66
N PRO A 236 -15.75 -11.55 4.11
CA PRO A 236 -15.84 -12.66 3.16
C PRO A 236 -15.00 -12.47 1.88
N GLN A 237 -14.60 -11.25 1.54
CA GLN A 237 -13.72 -10.94 0.40
C GLN A 237 -12.24 -11.27 0.70
N GLY A 238 -11.91 -11.61 1.95
CA GLY A 238 -10.65 -12.22 2.35
C GLY A 238 -9.58 -11.21 2.80
N THR A 239 -8.84 -11.60 3.84
CA THR A 239 -7.69 -10.83 4.36
C THR A 239 -6.39 -11.21 3.65
N GLU A 240 -5.43 -10.29 3.66
CA GLU A 240 -4.11 -10.42 3.04
C GLU A 240 -3.03 -9.97 4.03
N LEU A 241 -1.85 -10.59 3.95
CA LEU A 241 -0.66 -10.11 4.66
C LEU A 241 0.01 -9.05 3.77
N LEU A 242 -0.23 -7.78 4.08
CA LEU A 242 0.36 -6.66 3.36
C LEU A 242 1.70 -6.29 3.97
N VAL A 243 2.67 -5.95 3.13
CA VAL A 243 4.05 -5.59 3.50
C VAL A 243 4.27 -4.11 3.14
N ASP A 244 4.80 -3.34 4.09
CA ASP A 244 4.99 -1.89 4.06
C ASP A 244 3.86 -1.09 3.40
N PRO A 245 2.61 -1.22 3.88
CA PRO A 245 1.47 -0.51 3.30
C PRO A 245 1.45 1.01 3.57
N HIS A 246 2.43 1.53 4.31
CA HIS A 246 2.50 2.94 4.67
C HIS A 246 2.93 3.80 3.48
N ASP A 247 2.40 5.00 3.41
CA ASP A 247 2.84 5.98 2.43
C ASP A 247 3.99 6.83 3.02
N PRO A 248 5.18 6.85 2.39
CA PRO A 248 6.34 7.54 2.96
C PRO A 248 6.27 9.08 2.87
N LEU A 249 5.32 9.66 2.14
CA LEU A 249 5.14 11.12 2.11
C LEU A 249 4.30 11.58 3.31
N SER A 250 3.20 10.90 3.59
CA SER A 250 2.29 11.23 4.69
C SER A 250 2.74 10.63 6.02
N SER A 251 3.36 9.46 5.99
CA SER A 251 3.88 8.72 7.14
C SER A 251 5.38 8.45 6.97
N PRO A 252 6.25 9.48 6.96
CA PRO A 252 7.68 9.33 6.64
C PRO A 252 8.44 8.40 7.59
N ALA A 253 8.00 8.26 8.84
CA ALA A 253 8.57 7.35 9.82
C ALA A 253 7.83 6.00 9.91
N GLY A 254 7.00 5.68 8.91
CA GLY A 254 6.06 4.57 8.97
C GLY A 254 4.90 4.83 9.95
N TRP A 255 4.08 3.80 10.17
CA TRP A 255 2.91 3.92 11.06
C TRP A 255 3.25 3.69 12.54
N GLN A 256 4.41 3.13 12.85
CA GLN A 256 4.83 2.77 14.21
C GLN A 256 5.58 3.87 14.96
N LEU A 257 5.48 5.14 14.58
CA LEU A 257 6.14 6.21 15.32
C LEU A 257 5.23 6.80 16.40
N TYR A 258 5.66 6.89 17.66
CA TYR A 258 4.97 7.65 18.70
C TYR A 258 5.94 8.39 19.60
N GLY A 259 5.83 9.73 19.68
CA GLY A 259 6.70 10.54 20.54
C GLY A 259 8.18 10.44 20.17
N GLY A 260 8.49 10.38 18.87
CA GLY A 260 9.84 10.18 18.34
C GLY A 260 10.42 8.77 18.53
N VAL A 261 9.63 7.81 19.00
CA VAL A 261 10.08 6.43 19.27
C VAL A 261 9.28 5.43 18.43
N ASN A 262 9.99 4.49 17.81
CA ASN A 262 9.36 3.37 17.10
C ASN A 262 8.71 2.42 18.10
N THR A 263 7.45 2.10 17.87
CA THR A 263 6.64 1.16 18.62
C THR A 263 6.59 -0.19 17.90
N THR A 264 6.22 -1.22 18.65
CA THR A 264 5.94 -2.56 18.10
C THR A 264 4.51 -2.96 18.41
N THR A 265 3.61 -1.97 18.41
CA THR A 265 2.20 -2.12 18.78
C THR A 265 1.30 -1.38 17.81
N THR A 266 -0.02 -1.57 17.91
CA THR A 266 -1.03 -0.79 17.17
C THR A 266 -1.19 0.64 17.74
N SER A 267 -0.08 1.34 17.93
CA SER A 267 0.02 2.71 18.44
C SER A 267 1.07 3.49 17.65
N GLY A 268 0.61 4.50 16.94
CA GLY A 268 1.42 5.29 16.01
C GLY A 268 1.12 6.77 16.05
N ASN A 269 1.65 7.47 15.03
CA ASN A 269 1.57 8.92 14.91
C ASN A 269 0.16 9.35 14.53
N ASN A 270 -0.46 8.61 13.61
CA ASN A 270 -1.74 8.95 13.01
C ASN A 270 -2.90 8.38 13.84
N VAL A 271 -2.70 7.22 14.48
CA VAL A 271 -3.75 6.49 15.20
C VAL A 271 -3.21 5.58 16.31
N ILE A 272 -4.03 5.36 17.34
CA ILE A 272 -3.90 4.24 18.28
C ILE A 272 -5.18 3.39 18.27
N ALA A 273 -5.02 2.08 18.06
CA ALA A 273 -6.12 1.12 18.08
C ALA A 273 -6.06 0.27 19.34
N TYR A 274 -7.15 0.30 20.13
CA TYR A 274 -7.20 -0.30 21.46
C TYR A 274 -8.59 -0.91 21.76
N LYS A 275 -8.69 -1.69 22.84
CA LYS A 275 -9.97 -2.19 23.37
C LYS A 275 -10.12 -1.81 24.84
N GLY A 276 -11.16 -1.04 25.16
CA GLY A 276 -11.45 -0.56 26.51
C GLY A 276 -10.56 0.62 26.90
N THR A 277 -9.29 0.37 27.23
CA THR A 277 -8.32 1.43 27.60
C THR A 277 -7.24 1.58 26.53
N GLN A 278 -6.69 2.78 26.35
CA GLN A 278 -5.62 3.06 25.38
C GLN A 278 -4.32 2.28 25.64
N THR A 279 -4.15 1.70 26.82
CA THR A 279 -3.03 0.80 27.15
C THR A 279 -3.21 -0.62 26.61
N ASN A 280 -4.44 -1.00 26.24
CA ASN A 280 -4.76 -2.34 25.75
C ASN A 280 -4.73 -2.38 24.22
N VAL A 281 -3.52 -2.34 23.67
CA VAL A 281 -3.18 -2.41 22.24
C VAL A 281 -2.69 -3.82 21.86
N THR A 282 -2.60 -4.09 20.55
CA THR A 282 -1.99 -5.33 20.04
C THR A 282 -0.49 -5.14 19.89
N SER A 283 0.30 -6.12 20.34
CA SER A 283 1.75 -6.17 20.12
C SER A 283 2.09 -6.92 18.83
N GLN A 284 3.31 -6.77 18.33
CA GLN A 284 3.82 -7.56 17.20
C GLN A 284 3.68 -9.08 17.46
N SER A 285 3.36 -9.85 16.42
CA SER A 285 3.29 -11.32 16.45
C SER A 285 4.66 -11.99 16.20
N ALA A 286 5.62 -11.24 15.65
CA ALA A 286 7.01 -11.64 15.42
C ALA A 286 7.95 -10.44 15.65
N PRO A 287 9.29 -10.62 15.75
CA PRO A 287 10.21 -9.48 15.85
C PRO A 287 10.04 -8.48 14.69
N GLY A 288 9.95 -7.19 15.02
CA GLY A 288 9.66 -6.12 14.07
C GLY A 288 8.17 -5.77 14.01
N PRO A 289 7.75 -4.75 13.25
CA PRO A 289 6.35 -4.34 13.13
C PRO A 289 5.49 -5.34 12.31
N VAL A 290 5.47 -6.60 12.73
CA VAL A 290 4.74 -7.72 12.13
C VAL A 290 3.49 -7.98 12.94
N PHE A 291 2.32 -7.81 12.33
CA PHE A 291 0.99 -8.00 12.91
C PHE A 291 0.23 -9.04 12.09
N ASP A 292 0.69 -10.28 12.17
CA ASP A 292 0.05 -11.42 11.50
C ASP A 292 -0.93 -12.11 12.46
N TYR A 293 -2.12 -11.53 12.59
CA TYR A 293 -3.22 -12.06 13.39
C TYR A 293 -4.36 -12.53 12.48
N THR A 294 -4.68 -13.83 12.54
CA THR A 294 -5.81 -14.38 11.79
C THR A 294 -7.12 -14.20 12.56
N TYR A 295 -8.16 -13.78 11.84
CA TYR A 295 -9.53 -13.71 12.36
C TYR A 295 -10.28 -15.02 12.05
N ASP A 296 -10.86 -15.64 13.07
CA ASP A 296 -11.68 -16.85 12.97
C ASP A 296 -13.17 -16.47 13.05
N THR A 297 -13.87 -16.61 11.93
CA THR A 297 -15.32 -16.32 11.82
C THR A 297 -16.21 -17.33 12.55
N ALA A 298 -15.67 -18.48 12.97
CA ALA A 298 -16.41 -19.45 13.78
C ALA A 298 -16.45 -19.05 15.27
N LEU A 299 -15.55 -18.18 15.71
CA LEU A 299 -15.50 -17.66 17.07
C LEU A 299 -16.25 -16.34 17.20
N ALA A 300 -16.72 -16.05 18.41
CA ALA A 300 -17.25 -14.73 18.71
C ALA A 300 -16.14 -13.66 18.61
N PRO A 301 -16.46 -12.41 18.20
CA PRO A 301 -15.46 -11.36 17.99
C PRO A 301 -14.49 -11.12 19.16
N GLY A 302 -14.98 -11.24 20.39
CA GLY A 302 -14.19 -10.98 21.60
C GLY A 302 -13.27 -12.14 22.05
N VAL A 303 -13.12 -13.20 21.27
CA VAL A 303 -12.48 -14.46 21.68
C VAL A 303 -11.18 -14.69 20.91
N GLY A 304 -10.14 -15.17 21.61
CA GLY A 304 -8.87 -15.56 20.98
C GLY A 304 -8.18 -14.42 20.25
N THR A 305 -7.62 -14.70 19.08
CA THR A 305 -6.89 -13.75 18.24
C THR A 305 -7.78 -12.74 17.53
N ASN A 306 -9.12 -12.88 17.59
CA ASN A 306 -10.04 -11.98 16.90
C ASN A 306 -9.92 -10.53 17.40
N VAL A 307 -9.61 -10.32 18.68
CA VAL A 307 -9.38 -8.97 19.23
C VAL A 307 -8.10 -8.35 18.69
N ASP A 308 -7.05 -9.15 18.46
CA ASP A 308 -5.80 -8.68 17.88
C ASP A 308 -5.93 -8.38 16.39
N ALA A 309 -6.62 -9.25 15.66
CA ALA A 309 -6.96 -9.02 14.26
C ALA A 309 -7.85 -7.77 14.10
N ALA A 310 -8.81 -7.55 15.01
CA ALA A 310 -9.67 -6.36 15.04
C ALA A 310 -8.87 -5.06 15.21
N ARG A 311 -7.98 -5.00 16.21
CA ARG A 311 -7.10 -3.83 16.44
C ARG A 311 -6.15 -3.60 15.27
N THR A 312 -5.61 -4.69 14.69
CA THR A 312 -4.73 -4.63 13.52
C THR A 312 -5.46 -4.07 12.30
N ASN A 313 -6.67 -4.54 11.99
CA ASN A 313 -7.45 -4.03 10.87
C ASN A 313 -7.84 -2.56 11.06
N ALA A 314 -8.35 -2.19 12.24
CA ALA A 314 -8.68 -0.81 12.57
C ALA A 314 -7.48 0.14 12.45
N PHE A 315 -6.31 -0.30 12.93
CA PHE A 315 -5.06 0.45 12.80
C PHE A 315 -4.66 0.65 11.33
N TYR A 316 -4.73 -0.41 10.52
CA TYR A 316 -4.43 -0.35 9.09
C TYR A 316 -5.38 0.59 8.34
N VAL A 317 -6.70 0.45 8.51
CA VAL A 317 -7.68 1.22 7.73
C VAL A 317 -7.58 2.71 8.04
N ILE A 318 -7.49 3.11 9.32
CA ILE A 318 -7.34 4.53 9.68
C ILE A 318 -6.04 5.12 9.14
N ASN A 319 -4.93 4.38 9.20
CA ASN A 319 -3.67 4.85 8.61
C ASN A 319 -3.75 4.97 7.08
N ARG A 320 -4.40 4.04 6.38
CA ARG A 320 -4.61 4.16 4.93
C ARG A 320 -5.48 5.35 4.57
N VAL A 321 -6.54 5.62 5.33
CA VAL A 321 -7.38 6.82 5.15
C VAL A 321 -6.59 8.09 5.40
N HIS A 322 -5.80 8.14 6.47
CA HIS A 322 -4.87 9.23 6.71
C HIS A 322 -3.95 9.45 5.50
N ASP A 323 -3.29 8.39 5.02
CA ASP A 323 -2.27 8.48 3.98
C ASP A 323 -2.82 8.97 2.64
N PHE A 324 -3.94 8.43 2.15
CA PHE A 324 -4.52 8.95 0.91
C PHE A 324 -5.12 10.35 1.12
N ALA A 325 -5.79 10.63 2.23
CA ALA A 325 -6.38 11.96 2.45
C ALA A 325 -5.30 13.05 2.50
N TYR A 326 -4.13 12.73 3.09
CA TYR A 326 -2.94 13.59 3.06
C TYR A 326 -2.51 13.94 1.64
N ARG A 327 -2.41 12.92 0.78
CA ARG A 327 -2.06 13.08 -0.65
C ARG A 327 -3.04 14.00 -1.40
N TYR A 328 -4.31 14.01 -1.01
CA TYR A 328 -5.35 14.89 -1.58
C TYR A 328 -5.49 16.25 -0.88
N GLY A 329 -4.68 16.55 0.15
CA GLY A 329 -4.60 17.88 0.75
C GLY A 329 -5.02 17.96 2.22
N PHE A 330 -5.45 16.87 2.85
CA PHE A 330 -5.69 16.81 4.30
C PHE A 330 -4.38 16.62 5.07
N THR A 331 -3.54 17.65 5.06
CA THR A 331 -2.22 17.69 5.70
C THR A 331 -2.27 18.31 7.09
N GLU A 332 -1.12 18.43 7.75
CA GLU A 332 -1.01 19.06 9.06
C GLU A 332 -1.53 20.50 9.05
N ALA A 333 -1.14 21.30 8.05
CA ALA A 333 -1.64 22.67 7.90
C ALA A 333 -3.14 22.74 7.55
N ALA A 334 -3.71 21.63 7.07
CA ALA A 334 -5.13 21.45 6.82
C ALA A 334 -5.83 20.63 7.92
N PHE A 335 -5.26 20.65 9.14
CA PHE A 335 -5.90 20.17 10.38
C PHE A 335 -6.13 18.66 10.40
N ASN A 336 -5.19 17.88 9.89
CA ASN A 336 -5.22 16.43 9.99
C ASN A 336 -4.97 15.92 11.42
N PHE A 337 -5.03 14.60 11.60
CA PHE A 337 -4.87 13.97 12.92
C PHE A 337 -3.49 13.33 13.04
N GLN A 338 -2.58 13.97 13.77
CA GLN A 338 -1.21 13.49 13.97
C GLN A 338 -0.71 13.84 15.39
N THR A 339 0.03 12.93 16.02
CA THR A 339 0.71 13.23 17.29
C THR A 339 1.83 14.26 17.06
N GLU A 340 2.58 14.09 15.97
CA GLU A 340 3.66 14.97 15.55
C GLU A 340 3.43 15.46 14.12
N ASN A 341 3.57 16.77 13.93
CA ASN A 341 3.35 17.43 12.65
C ASN A 341 4.67 17.73 11.90
N PHE A 342 5.81 17.30 12.44
CA PHE A 342 7.14 17.49 11.83
C PHE A 342 7.45 18.95 11.42
N GLY A 343 6.86 19.93 12.13
CA GLY A 343 7.00 21.35 11.82
C GLY A 343 6.24 21.84 10.57
N LYS A 344 5.32 21.04 10.00
CA LYS A 344 4.58 21.35 8.76
C LYS A 344 3.32 22.20 8.95
N GLY A 345 3.01 22.64 10.17
CA GLY A 345 1.83 23.46 10.49
C GLY A 345 0.77 22.71 11.29
N GLY A 346 -0.39 23.32 11.49
CA GLY A 346 -1.48 22.78 12.33
C GLY A 346 -1.13 22.68 13.82
N ALA A 347 -2.08 22.18 14.60
CA ALA A 347 -1.89 21.85 16.01
C ALA A 347 -1.73 20.33 16.16
N ALA A 348 -0.55 19.90 16.60
CA ALA A 348 -0.21 18.49 16.80
C ALA A 348 -0.83 17.91 18.09
N GLY A 349 -0.55 16.64 18.37
CA GLY A 349 -0.98 15.95 19.60
C GLY A 349 -2.39 15.37 19.51
N ASP A 350 -2.86 15.13 18.29
CA ASP A 350 -4.28 14.89 18.03
C ASP A 350 -4.55 13.68 17.14
N ARG A 351 -3.67 12.68 17.17
CA ARG A 351 -3.91 11.38 16.52
C ARG A 351 -5.31 10.82 16.80
N VAL A 352 -5.81 10.01 15.88
CA VAL A 352 -7.09 9.30 16.05
C VAL A 352 -6.99 8.28 17.18
N LEU A 353 -8.03 8.21 18.00
CA LEU A 353 -8.24 7.15 18.99
C LEU A 353 -9.31 6.22 18.44
N ILE A 354 -8.98 4.96 18.14
CA ILE A 354 -9.98 3.98 17.69
C ILE A 354 -10.17 2.87 18.72
N SER A 355 -11.34 2.87 19.35
CA SER A 355 -11.79 1.84 20.29
C SER A 355 -12.51 0.74 19.51
N VAL A 356 -11.92 -0.46 19.45
CA VAL A 356 -12.54 -1.62 18.80
C VAL A 356 -13.38 -2.42 19.78
N GLN A 357 -14.47 -3.01 19.27
CA GLN A 357 -15.41 -3.80 20.08
C GLN A 357 -15.88 -3.04 21.33
N ASP A 358 -16.11 -1.73 21.17
CA ASP A 358 -16.39 -0.83 22.26
C ASP A 358 -17.72 -1.22 22.92
N SER A 359 -17.71 -1.35 24.25
CA SER A 359 -18.85 -1.87 25.01
C SER A 359 -19.96 -0.85 25.22
N SER A 360 -19.79 0.41 24.78
CA SER A 360 -20.81 1.44 24.91
C SER A 360 -21.97 1.29 23.92
N GLY A 361 -21.83 0.42 22.90
CA GLY A 361 -22.87 0.21 21.89
C GLY A 361 -22.80 -1.13 21.18
N THR A 362 -23.81 -1.37 20.35
CA THR A 362 -23.88 -2.47 19.38
C THR A 362 -24.58 -1.98 18.12
N ASN A 363 -24.39 -2.67 16.99
CA ASN A 363 -25.09 -2.41 15.72
C ASN A 363 -24.95 -0.96 15.19
N ASN A 364 -23.79 -0.35 15.43
CA ASN A 364 -23.48 1.02 15.03
C ASN A 364 -21.96 1.27 15.07
N ALA A 365 -21.54 2.50 14.77
CA ALA A 365 -20.24 3.05 15.13
C ALA A 365 -20.42 4.56 15.40
N ASN A 366 -19.34 5.31 15.67
CA ASN A 366 -19.36 6.78 15.69
C ASN A 366 -17.94 7.34 15.73
N PHE A 367 -17.81 8.58 15.27
CA PHE A 367 -16.62 9.40 15.39
C PHE A 367 -16.94 10.73 16.08
N ALA A 368 -16.18 11.05 17.13
CA ALA A 368 -16.20 12.37 17.76
C ALA A 368 -15.05 13.23 17.21
N THR A 369 -15.38 14.37 16.60
CA THR A 369 -14.40 15.29 16.01
C THR A 369 -14.31 16.59 16.81
N PRO A 370 -13.34 16.74 17.72
CA PRO A 370 -13.03 18.04 18.30
C PRO A 370 -12.18 18.91 17.33
N PRO A 371 -11.97 20.20 17.65
CA PRO A 371 -11.09 21.07 16.89
C PRO A 371 -9.66 20.53 16.75
N ASP A 372 -8.90 21.12 15.83
CA ASP A 372 -7.46 20.85 15.63
C ASP A 372 -6.66 20.89 16.93
N GLY A 373 -5.72 19.94 17.11
CA GLY A 373 -4.95 19.79 18.35
C GLY A 373 -5.65 19.00 19.46
N GLN A 374 -6.82 18.41 19.18
CA GLN A 374 -7.49 17.46 20.06
C GLN A 374 -7.82 16.17 19.30
N SER A 375 -7.52 15.02 19.90
CA SER A 375 -7.75 13.73 19.26
C SER A 375 -9.21 13.47 18.89
N GLY A 376 -9.43 13.08 17.63
CA GLY A 376 -10.68 12.46 17.21
C GLY A 376 -10.84 11.07 17.84
N THR A 377 -12.08 10.65 18.14
CA THR A 377 -12.35 9.33 18.74
C THR A 377 -13.37 8.54 17.94
N ALA A 378 -12.91 7.48 17.29
CA ALA A 378 -13.73 6.46 16.64
C ALA A 378 -14.08 5.33 17.63
N ARG A 379 -15.35 4.90 17.63
CA ARG A 379 -15.82 3.75 18.42
C ARG A 379 -16.52 2.77 17.50
N MET A 380 -15.91 1.59 17.36
CA MET A 380 -16.43 0.51 16.52
C MET A 380 -17.13 -0.53 17.40
N TYR A 381 -18.36 -0.91 17.03
CA TYR A 381 -19.16 -1.83 17.83
C TYR A 381 -19.30 -3.22 17.21
N ILE A 382 -19.68 -4.17 18.07
CA ILE A 382 -20.14 -5.49 17.65
C ILE A 382 -21.57 -5.40 17.11
N TRP A 383 -21.84 -6.15 16.04
CA TRP A 383 -23.15 -6.28 15.43
C TRP A 383 -23.79 -7.62 15.81
N THR A 384 -25.01 -7.55 16.34
CA THR A 384 -25.75 -8.68 16.94
C THR A 384 -26.87 -9.19 16.03
N ARG A 385 -26.74 -9.01 14.71
CA ARG A 385 -27.72 -9.39 13.69
C ARG A 385 -27.46 -10.75 13.05
N SER A 386 -26.42 -11.46 13.48
CA SER A 386 -26.01 -12.78 13.00
C SER A 386 -25.58 -13.68 14.15
N THR A 387 -25.39 -14.98 13.87
CA THR A 387 -24.78 -15.92 14.82
C THR A 387 -23.66 -16.70 14.14
N PRO A 388 -22.39 -16.58 14.59
CA PRO A 388 -21.89 -15.64 15.60
C PRO A 388 -22.14 -14.16 15.27
N ASN A 389 -22.06 -13.29 16.27
CA ASN A 389 -22.07 -11.82 16.07
C ASN A 389 -20.90 -11.42 15.15
N ARG A 390 -21.08 -10.34 14.38
CA ARG A 390 -20.04 -9.82 13.48
C ARG A 390 -19.34 -8.62 14.11
N ASP A 391 -18.05 -8.48 13.85
CA ASP A 391 -17.26 -7.34 14.32
C ASP A 391 -17.35 -6.21 13.29
N GLY A 392 -17.79 -5.02 13.72
CA GLY A 392 -17.89 -3.84 12.86
C GLY A 392 -16.56 -3.39 12.26
N VAL A 393 -15.43 -3.81 12.84
CA VAL A 393 -14.10 -3.48 12.30
C VAL A 393 -13.72 -4.23 11.02
N PHE A 394 -14.44 -5.29 10.64
CA PHE A 394 -14.22 -6.03 9.39
C PHE A 394 -15.26 -5.70 8.32
N GLN A 395 -15.70 -4.45 8.36
CA GLN A 395 -16.62 -3.78 7.46
C GLN A 395 -15.97 -2.42 7.17
N ASN A 396 -15.10 -2.39 6.16
CA ASN A 396 -14.16 -1.29 5.94
C ASN A 396 -14.87 0.02 5.60
N ASP A 397 -15.97 -0.03 4.84
CA ASP A 397 -16.88 1.09 4.61
C ASP A 397 -17.30 1.81 5.90
N ILE A 398 -17.58 1.09 7.00
CA ILE A 398 -17.89 1.74 8.29
C ILE A 398 -16.68 2.49 8.85
N ILE A 399 -15.48 1.89 8.86
CA ILE A 399 -14.30 2.58 9.41
C ILE A 399 -13.94 3.81 8.56
N VAL A 400 -14.03 3.69 7.23
CA VAL A 400 -13.81 4.80 6.30
C VAL A 400 -14.87 5.89 6.50
N HIS A 401 -16.14 5.50 6.67
CA HIS A 401 -17.24 6.41 7.01
C HIS A 401 -16.93 7.19 8.29
N GLU A 402 -16.58 6.51 9.38
CA GLU A 402 -16.29 7.16 10.65
C GLU A 402 -15.09 8.13 10.55
N MET A 403 -14.00 7.72 9.91
CA MET A 403 -12.85 8.59 9.71
C MET A 403 -13.18 9.83 8.86
N THR A 404 -14.12 9.69 7.92
CA THR A 404 -14.57 10.79 7.06
C THR A 404 -15.37 11.85 7.83
N HIS A 405 -16.07 11.50 8.91
CA HIS A 405 -16.61 12.50 9.83
C HIS A 405 -15.51 13.37 10.46
N GLY A 406 -14.35 12.77 10.74
CA GLY A 406 -13.15 13.49 11.14
C GLY A 406 -12.71 14.51 10.10
N ILE A 407 -12.49 14.05 8.86
CA ILE A 407 -12.02 14.87 7.74
C ILE A 407 -13.00 16.01 7.43
N THR A 408 -14.29 15.71 7.28
CA THR A 408 -15.32 16.69 6.88
C THR A 408 -15.51 17.78 7.92
N ASN A 409 -15.50 17.45 9.22
CA ASN A 409 -15.59 18.44 10.30
C ASN A 409 -14.30 19.26 10.47
N ARG A 410 -13.12 18.67 10.23
CA ARG A 410 -11.84 19.40 10.29
C ARG A 410 -11.69 20.38 9.13
N LEU A 411 -12.02 19.98 7.90
CA LEU A 411 -11.91 20.86 6.73
C LEU A 411 -12.99 21.94 6.70
N THR A 412 -14.25 21.57 6.95
CA THR A 412 -15.37 22.52 6.90
C THR A 412 -15.24 23.55 8.02
N GLY A 413 -15.03 24.81 7.66
CA GLY A 413 -14.83 25.88 8.65
C GLY A 413 -13.44 25.88 9.31
N GLY A 414 -12.45 25.24 8.69
CA GLY A 414 -11.02 25.48 8.96
C GLY A 414 -10.54 25.08 10.35
N GLY A 415 -10.61 23.78 10.67
CA GLY A 415 -10.07 23.19 11.89
C GLY A 415 -10.94 23.40 13.14
N THR A 416 -12.05 24.13 13.02
CA THR A 416 -12.92 24.45 14.17
C THR A 416 -13.82 23.31 14.61
N ALA A 417 -14.13 22.35 13.73
CA ALA A 417 -15.07 21.26 13.96
C ALA A 417 -16.48 21.69 14.44
N ARG A 418 -16.88 22.93 14.13
CA ARG A 418 -18.19 23.52 14.56
C ARG A 418 -19.16 23.75 13.41
N CYS A 419 -18.80 23.28 12.21
CA CYS A 419 -19.41 23.77 10.98
C CYS A 419 -20.24 22.74 10.21
N LEU A 420 -20.52 21.59 10.81
CA LEU A 420 -21.53 20.64 10.37
C LEU A 420 -22.46 20.32 11.55
N GLN A 421 -23.28 21.30 11.96
CA GLN A 421 -24.08 21.24 13.20
C GLN A 421 -25.58 21.49 12.96
N SER A 422 -25.96 22.17 11.88
CA SER A 422 -27.35 22.19 11.42
C SER A 422 -27.78 20.82 10.89
N THR A 423 -29.07 20.49 10.93
CA THR A 423 -29.60 19.19 10.47
C THR A 423 -29.18 18.86 9.04
N GLU A 424 -29.33 19.81 8.10
CA GLU A 424 -28.95 19.61 6.70
C GLU A 424 -27.44 19.41 6.55
N SER A 425 -26.61 20.25 7.19
CA SER A 425 -25.16 20.10 7.14
C SER A 425 -24.64 18.82 7.81
N ARG A 426 -25.27 18.39 8.90
CA ARG A 426 -24.96 17.11 9.56
C ARG A 426 -25.34 15.94 8.67
N GLY A 427 -26.48 16.03 7.99
CA GLY A 427 -26.88 15.03 7.01
C GLY A 427 -25.91 14.96 5.84
N MET A 428 -25.42 16.08 5.31
CA MET A 428 -24.33 16.03 4.33
C MET A 428 -23.05 15.42 4.92
N GLY A 429 -22.79 15.59 6.22
CA GLY A 429 -21.76 14.87 6.97
C GLY A 429 -21.85 13.35 6.80
N GLU A 430 -23.04 12.77 7.02
CA GLU A 430 -23.32 11.35 6.75
C GLU A 430 -23.09 10.99 5.27
N GLY A 431 -23.55 11.86 4.36
CA GLY A 431 -23.46 11.61 2.93
C GLY A 431 -22.03 11.65 2.37
N TRP A 432 -21.18 12.56 2.87
CA TRP A 432 -19.76 12.59 2.52
C TRP A 432 -19.04 11.34 3.03
N SER A 433 -19.38 10.88 4.24
CA SER A 433 -18.81 9.67 4.84
C SER A 433 -19.13 8.42 4.02
N ASP A 434 -20.39 8.25 3.62
CA ASP A 434 -20.79 7.16 2.71
C ASP A 434 -20.14 7.30 1.32
N ALA A 435 -20.01 8.52 0.79
CA ALA A 435 -19.40 8.76 -0.50
C ALA A 435 -17.88 8.48 -0.52
N MET A 436 -17.17 8.69 0.59
CA MET A 436 -15.76 8.30 0.74
C MET A 436 -15.61 6.77 0.78
N ALA A 437 -16.44 6.09 1.56
CA ALA A 437 -16.46 4.63 1.64
C ALA A 437 -16.77 4.00 0.28
N ASN A 438 -17.77 4.53 -0.43
CA ASN A 438 -18.09 4.14 -1.79
C ASN A 438 -16.87 4.34 -2.72
N TRP A 439 -16.21 5.49 -2.67
CA TRP A 439 -15.03 5.75 -3.49
C TRP A 439 -13.88 4.76 -3.24
N THR A 440 -13.64 4.33 -2.00
CA THR A 440 -12.57 3.37 -1.68
C THR A 440 -12.84 1.97 -2.24
N GLU A 441 -14.09 1.61 -2.52
CA GLU A 441 -14.52 0.24 -2.86
C GLU A 441 -14.99 0.08 -4.32
N GLN A 442 -15.17 1.19 -5.04
CA GLN A 442 -15.50 1.18 -6.47
C GLN A 442 -14.30 0.79 -7.34
N ASN A 443 -14.58 0.33 -8.55
CA ASN A 443 -13.60 0.01 -9.58
C ASN A 443 -13.93 0.72 -10.91
N GLU A 444 -13.26 0.32 -12.00
CA GLU A 444 -13.49 0.89 -13.34
C GLU A 444 -14.95 0.84 -13.83
N THR A 445 -15.71 -0.15 -13.35
CA THR A 445 -17.15 -0.25 -13.57
C THR A 445 -17.87 0.26 -12.34
N VAL A 446 -18.49 1.44 -12.47
CA VAL A 446 -19.29 2.01 -11.38
C VAL A 446 -20.59 1.23 -11.22
N THR A 447 -20.73 0.53 -10.10
CA THR A 447 -21.92 -0.29 -9.78
C THR A 447 -22.76 0.33 -8.68
N ASP A 448 -24.02 -0.12 -8.59
CA ASP A 448 -24.84 0.14 -7.41
C ASP A 448 -24.08 -0.31 -6.16
N TRP A 449 -24.10 0.53 -5.12
CA TRP A 449 -23.33 0.30 -3.91
C TRP A 449 -24.22 0.29 -2.68
N VAL A 450 -23.95 -0.67 -1.79
CA VAL A 450 -24.72 -0.91 -0.57
C VAL A 450 -23.78 -0.80 0.62
N HIS A 451 -24.11 0.07 1.57
CA HIS A 451 -23.37 0.21 2.82
C HIS A 451 -23.66 -0.96 3.77
N ASP A 452 -22.64 -1.42 4.51
CA ASP A 452 -22.69 -2.29 5.71
C ASP A 452 -23.44 -3.64 5.63
N ALA A 453 -23.66 -4.17 4.43
CA ALA A 453 -24.48 -5.35 4.19
C ALA A 453 -24.08 -6.58 5.04
N TYR A 454 -22.78 -6.87 5.16
CA TYR A 454 -22.32 -8.01 5.94
C TYR A 454 -22.61 -7.85 7.43
N VAL A 455 -22.23 -6.77 8.10
CA VAL A 455 -22.51 -6.65 9.55
C VAL A 455 -24.00 -6.43 9.84
N ALA A 456 -24.74 -5.81 8.92
CA ALA A 456 -26.19 -5.68 8.98
C ALA A 456 -26.90 -7.04 8.86
N ASN A 457 -26.21 -8.06 8.33
CA ASN A 457 -26.78 -9.35 7.93
C ASN A 457 -28.00 -9.19 7.02
N ASN A 458 -27.90 -8.22 6.10
CA ASN A 458 -28.95 -7.84 5.18
C ASN A 458 -28.30 -7.43 3.86
N PRO A 459 -28.57 -8.11 2.73
CA PRO A 459 -27.98 -7.75 1.44
C PRO A 459 -28.39 -6.34 0.96
N ALA A 460 -29.42 -5.74 1.55
CA ALA A 460 -29.81 -4.35 1.30
C ALA A 460 -29.08 -3.32 2.19
N GLY A 461 -28.23 -3.76 3.12
CA GLY A 461 -27.54 -2.86 4.05
C GLY A 461 -28.47 -2.22 5.09
N THR A 462 -28.04 -1.08 5.62
CA THR A 462 -28.83 -0.23 6.54
C THR A 462 -29.44 1.01 5.90
N ARG A 463 -28.93 1.47 4.77
CA ARG A 463 -29.51 2.59 4.02
C ARG A 463 -30.80 2.17 3.33
N THR A 464 -31.68 3.12 3.05
CA THR A 464 -33.01 2.85 2.48
C THR A 464 -32.93 2.37 1.02
N HIS A 465 -31.94 2.86 0.28
CA HIS A 465 -31.68 2.47 -1.11
C HIS A 465 -30.18 2.28 -1.36
N PRO A 466 -29.77 1.39 -2.29
CA PRO A 466 -28.42 1.41 -2.83
C PRO A 466 -28.10 2.78 -3.44
N TYR A 467 -26.85 3.21 -3.41
CA TYR A 467 -26.40 4.35 -4.23
C TYR A 467 -26.32 3.93 -5.67
N SER A 468 -27.02 4.64 -6.55
CA SER A 468 -27.23 4.22 -7.92
C SER A 468 -27.38 5.41 -8.86
N THR A 469 -26.91 5.24 -10.08
CA THR A 469 -27.22 6.17 -11.18
C THR A 469 -28.62 5.96 -11.76
N ASP A 470 -29.26 4.82 -11.49
CA ASP A 470 -30.64 4.52 -11.90
C ASP A 470 -31.63 5.15 -10.91
N LYS A 471 -32.59 5.93 -11.43
CA LYS A 471 -33.65 6.57 -10.64
C LYS A 471 -34.73 5.60 -10.15
N SER A 472 -34.82 4.42 -10.76
CA SER A 472 -35.74 3.37 -10.33
C SER A 472 -35.23 2.60 -9.12
N VAL A 473 -33.90 2.50 -8.97
CA VAL A 473 -33.23 1.88 -7.82
C VAL A 473 -33.16 2.85 -6.65
N ASN A 474 -32.68 4.07 -6.90
CA ASN A 474 -32.63 5.13 -5.90
C ASN A 474 -33.39 6.36 -6.40
N PRO A 475 -34.61 6.63 -5.89
CA PRO A 475 -35.45 7.73 -6.38
C PRO A 475 -35.15 9.08 -5.70
N TYR A 476 -34.20 9.16 -4.77
CA TYR A 476 -33.97 10.38 -4.00
C TYR A 476 -33.46 11.54 -4.87
N THR A 477 -33.98 12.72 -4.55
CA THR A 477 -33.72 14.01 -5.20
C THR A 477 -33.66 15.10 -4.14
N TYR A 478 -33.26 16.31 -4.50
CA TYR A 478 -33.32 17.47 -3.60
C TYR A 478 -34.74 17.68 -3.02
N GLY A 479 -35.77 17.37 -3.80
CA GLY A 479 -37.18 17.35 -3.44
C GLY A 479 -37.53 16.47 -2.25
N SER A 480 -36.82 15.35 -2.08
CA SER A 480 -37.03 14.38 -1.00
C SER A 480 -36.80 14.99 0.38
N LEU A 481 -35.94 16.02 0.47
CA LEU A 481 -35.61 16.73 1.71
C LEU A 481 -36.76 17.58 2.27
N LYS A 482 -37.86 17.76 1.53
CA LYS A 482 -39.08 18.38 2.10
C LYS A 482 -39.66 17.59 3.27
N THR A 483 -39.44 16.28 3.30
CA THR A 483 -40.01 15.36 4.30
C THR A 483 -38.96 14.53 5.03
N GLN A 484 -37.70 14.55 4.59
CA GLN A 484 -36.58 13.88 5.24
C GLN A 484 -35.86 14.88 6.15
N ASP A 485 -36.10 14.80 7.46
CA ASP A 485 -35.52 15.69 8.48
C ASP A 485 -34.56 14.96 9.44
N GLU A 486 -34.20 13.72 9.13
CA GLU A 486 -33.23 12.89 9.84
C GLU A 486 -31.90 12.87 9.09
N VAL A 487 -30.77 12.92 9.82
CA VAL A 487 -29.45 13.18 9.23
C VAL A 487 -28.99 12.07 8.28
N HIS A 488 -29.25 10.78 8.58
CA HIS A 488 -28.88 9.69 7.68
C HIS A 488 -29.73 9.72 6.41
N LEU A 489 -31.03 10.02 6.48
CA LEU A 489 -31.88 10.15 5.29
C LEU A 489 -31.45 11.32 4.37
N ILE A 490 -31.05 12.45 4.97
CA ILE A 490 -30.45 13.57 4.23
C ILE A 490 -29.11 13.13 3.61
N GLY A 491 -28.31 12.38 4.36
CA GLY A 491 -27.05 11.79 3.92
C GLY A 491 -27.20 10.86 2.74
N GLU A 492 -28.20 9.98 2.74
CA GLU A 492 -28.51 9.09 1.62
C GLU A 492 -28.77 9.88 0.33
N THR A 493 -29.49 11.00 0.43
CA THR A 493 -29.73 11.89 -0.71
C THR A 493 -28.43 12.53 -1.21
N TRP A 494 -27.59 13.05 -0.32
CA TRP A 494 -26.32 13.67 -0.68
C TRP A 494 -25.28 12.69 -1.23
N ALA A 495 -25.09 11.54 -0.58
CA ALA A 495 -24.21 10.46 -1.06
C ALA A 495 -24.64 9.97 -2.45
N ASN A 496 -25.95 9.83 -2.69
CA ASN A 496 -26.44 9.43 -4.02
C ASN A 496 -26.16 10.52 -5.07
N MET A 497 -26.29 11.81 -4.74
CA MET A 497 -25.87 12.89 -5.64
C MET A 497 -24.39 12.79 -5.99
N LEU A 498 -23.52 12.53 -5.00
CA LEU A 498 -22.09 12.37 -5.22
C LEU A 498 -21.74 11.11 -6.01
N HIS A 499 -22.46 10.00 -5.83
CA HIS A 499 -22.35 8.83 -6.71
C HIS A 499 -22.69 9.17 -8.17
N ASN A 500 -23.69 10.04 -8.39
CA ASN A 500 -24.07 10.55 -9.71
C ASN A 500 -23.09 11.62 -10.25
N VAL A 501 -22.18 12.17 -9.43
CA VAL A 501 -21.01 12.94 -9.85
C VAL A 501 -19.83 12.03 -10.20
N TYR A 502 -19.61 10.98 -9.41
CA TYR A 502 -18.53 10.01 -9.60
C TYR A 502 -18.66 9.28 -10.95
N ALA A 503 -19.81 8.68 -11.23
CA ALA A 503 -20.03 7.88 -12.44
C ALA A 503 -19.67 8.60 -13.76
N PRO A 504 -20.13 9.84 -14.04
CA PRO A 504 -19.76 10.53 -15.27
C PRO A 504 -18.29 10.97 -15.30
N LEU A 505 -17.65 11.23 -14.16
CA LEU A 505 -16.20 11.49 -14.12
C LEU A 505 -15.42 10.25 -14.54
N ILE A 506 -15.78 9.06 -14.02
CA ILE A 506 -15.18 7.78 -14.46
C ILE A 506 -15.42 7.55 -15.95
N ALA A 507 -16.65 7.76 -16.43
CA ALA A 507 -16.98 7.58 -17.84
C ALA A 507 -16.18 8.51 -18.78
N LYS A 508 -15.84 9.72 -18.31
CA LYS A 508 -15.10 10.72 -19.10
C LYS A 508 -13.58 10.51 -19.05
N TYR A 509 -13.04 10.15 -17.90
CA TYR A 509 -11.61 10.19 -17.63
C TYR A 509 -10.97 8.83 -17.32
N GLY A 510 -11.77 7.76 -17.24
CA GLY A 510 -11.30 6.45 -16.79
C GLY A 510 -11.16 6.37 -15.26
N TRP A 511 -10.64 5.25 -14.79
CA TRP A 511 -10.41 4.95 -13.37
C TRP A 511 -8.97 4.50 -13.18
N SER A 512 -8.29 5.02 -12.16
CA SER A 512 -6.92 4.62 -11.80
C SER A 512 -6.92 3.68 -10.59
N PRO A 513 -6.29 2.48 -10.67
CA PRO A 513 -6.03 1.65 -9.50
C PRO A 513 -5.06 2.26 -8.49
N GLU A 514 -4.28 3.26 -8.90
CA GLU A 514 -3.31 3.97 -8.08
C GLU A 514 -3.89 5.17 -7.34
N SER A 515 -5.20 5.45 -7.43
CA SER A 515 -5.79 6.67 -6.85
C SER A 515 -5.60 6.81 -5.33
N LEU A 516 -5.31 5.72 -4.62
CA LEU A 516 -5.04 5.71 -3.18
C LEU A 516 -3.57 6.01 -2.82
N THR A 517 -2.67 6.13 -3.80
CA THR A 517 -1.23 6.35 -3.60
C THR A 517 -0.65 7.41 -4.53
N ASN A 518 -1.32 7.69 -5.65
CA ASN A 518 -0.94 8.68 -6.63
C ASN A 518 -2.11 9.64 -6.92
N PRO A 519 -2.10 10.88 -6.37
CA PRO A 519 -3.14 11.87 -6.61
C PRO A 519 -2.88 12.72 -7.88
N ASP A 520 -1.79 12.50 -8.62
CA ASP A 520 -1.38 13.38 -9.72
C ASP A 520 -1.97 12.99 -11.09
N GLY A 521 -2.73 11.90 -11.12
CA GLY A 521 -3.40 11.41 -12.32
C GLY A 521 -4.57 12.28 -12.79
N ALA A 522 -5.00 12.07 -14.03
CA ALA A 522 -6.12 12.78 -14.64
C ALA A 522 -7.42 11.95 -14.63
N GLU A 523 -7.37 10.73 -14.09
CA GLU A 523 -8.45 9.76 -14.05
C GLU A 523 -9.60 10.24 -13.17
N GLY A 524 -10.82 9.79 -13.49
CA GLY A 524 -12.05 10.34 -12.93
C GLY A 524 -12.18 10.17 -11.42
N ASN A 525 -11.66 9.08 -10.85
CA ASN A 525 -11.64 8.84 -9.41
C ASN A 525 -10.65 9.75 -8.68
N ILE A 526 -9.54 10.13 -9.33
CA ILE A 526 -8.58 11.11 -8.80
C ILE A 526 -9.19 12.52 -8.88
N VAL A 527 -9.78 12.88 -10.03
CA VAL A 527 -10.51 14.16 -10.20
C VAL A 527 -11.60 14.30 -9.15
N TYR A 528 -12.42 13.27 -8.96
CA TYR A 528 -13.48 13.24 -7.96
C TYR A 528 -12.95 13.51 -6.55
N MET A 529 -11.87 12.85 -6.14
CA MET A 529 -11.34 12.99 -4.78
C MET A 529 -10.73 14.37 -4.53
N HIS A 530 -10.05 14.96 -5.52
CA HIS A 530 -9.62 16.36 -5.43
C HIS A 530 -10.81 17.31 -5.25
N LEU A 531 -11.87 17.14 -6.04
CA LEU A 531 -13.09 17.96 -5.88
C LEU A 531 -13.74 17.76 -4.51
N PHE A 532 -13.75 16.53 -4.00
CA PHE A 532 -14.29 16.19 -2.69
C PHE A 532 -13.56 16.97 -1.58
N ILE A 533 -12.23 16.90 -1.52
CA ILE A 533 -11.43 17.55 -0.46
C ILE A 533 -11.41 19.08 -0.62
N ASP A 534 -11.26 19.57 -1.85
CA ASP A 534 -11.23 21.01 -2.13
C ASP A 534 -12.57 21.69 -1.79
N ALA A 535 -13.70 21.07 -2.13
CA ALA A 535 -15.02 21.62 -1.86
C ALA A 535 -15.27 21.79 -0.35
N LEU A 536 -14.85 20.82 0.47
CA LEU A 536 -14.94 20.91 1.93
C LEU A 536 -14.15 22.10 2.49
N SER A 537 -13.03 22.43 1.85
CA SER A 537 -12.12 23.49 2.29
C SER A 537 -12.64 24.90 1.98
N ILE A 538 -13.56 25.04 1.02
CA ILE A 538 -14.06 26.36 0.56
C ILE A 538 -15.53 26.61 0.87
N GLN A 539 -16.30 25.56 1.22
CA GLN A 539 -17.72 25.71 1.57
C GLN A 539 -17.91 26.50 2.89
N PRO A 540 -19.04 27.20 3.06
CA PRO A 540 -19.30 27.96 4.28
C PRO A 540 -19.55 27.05 5.49
N CYS A 541 -19.53 27.64 6.68
CA CYS A 541 -19.94 26.96 7.90
C CYS A 541 -21.44 26.64 7.87
N ASN A 542 -21.82 25.41 8.23
CA ASN A 542 -23.18 24.87 8.14
C ASN A 542 -23.80 25.06 6.74
N PRO A 543 -23.17 24.50 5.69
CA PRO A 543 -23.65 24.69 4.33
C PRO A 543 -25.01 24.00 4.11
N THR A 544 -25.78 24.53 3.17
CA THR A 544 -26.90 23.80 2.54
C THR A 544 -26.41 22.94 1.38
N LEU A 545 -27.22 21.99 0.88
CA LEU A 545 -26.86 21.19 -0.31
C LEU A 545 -26.56 22.07 -1.53
N VAL A 546 -27.30 23.17 -1.71
CA VAL A 546 -27.06 24.14 -2.79
C VAL A 546 -25.67 24.78 -2.66
N GLN A 547 -25.29 25.19 -1.45
CA GLN A 547 -23.96 25.77 -1.20
C GLN A 547 -22.84 24.73 -1.34
N ALA A 548 -23.06 23.49 -0.91
CA ALA A 548 -22.10 22.40 -1.08
C ALA A 548 -21.91 22.07 -2.57
N ARG A 549 -22.97 21.99 -3.37
CA ARG A 549 -22.88 21.86 -4.83
C ARG A 549 -22.06 22.99 -5.45
N ASP A 550 -22.35 24.23 -5.08
CA ASP A 550 -21.63 25.38 -5.61
C ASP A 550 -20.13 25.33 -5.23
N ALA A 551 -19.80 24.82 -4.04
CA ALA A 551 -18.43 24.54 -3.64
C ALA A 551 -17.76 23.47 -4.51
N TRP A 552 -18.45 22.38 -4.88
CA TRP A 552 -17.91 21.39 -5.83
C TRP A 552 -17.60 21.99 -7.21
N ILE A 553 -18.49 22.84 -7.72
CA ILE A 553 -18.28 23.51 -9.01
C ILE A 553 -17.15 24.55 -8.91
N GLN A 554 -17.05 25.26 -7.79
CA GLN A 554 -15.96 26.22 -7.56
C GLN A 554 -14.60 25.51 -7.36
N ALA A 555 -14.57 24.33 -6.73
CA ALA A 555 -13.37 23.51 -6.64
C ALA A 555 -12.83 23.14 -8.03
N ASP A 556 -13.72 22.76 -8.95
CA ASP A 556 -13.35 22.50 -10.36
C ASP A 556 -12.83 23.74 -11.06
N ALA A 557 -13.45 24.90 -10.81
CA ALA A 557 -12.97 26.19 -11.33
C ALA A 557 -11.55 26.51 -10.83
N ASN A 558 -11.28 26.27 -9.55
CA ASN A 558 -9.99 26.56 -8.92
C ASN A 558 -8.88 25.62 -9.40
N ARG A 559 -9.14 24.31 -9.42
CA ARG A 559 -8.11 23.31 -9.70
C ARG A 559 -7.96 23.01 -11.19
N TYR A 560 -9.07 22.89 -11.90
CA TYR A 560 -9.09 22.43 -13.28
C TYR A 560 -9.57 23.49 -14.26
N ASN A 561 -9.60 24.77 -13.86
CA ASN A 561 -10.08 25.88 -14.68
C ASN A 561 -11.51 25.70 -15.21
N GLY A 562 -12.34 24.92 -14.50
CA GLY A 562 -13.76 24.78 -14.82
C GLY A 562 -14.06 23.79 -15.96
N VAL A 563 -13.10 22.96 -16.37
CA VAL A 563 -13.28 22.01 -17.50
C VAL A 563 -14.34 20.93 -17.24
N ASN A 564 -14.75 20.74 -15.97
CA ASN A 564 -15.81 19.80 -15.59
C ASN A 564 -17.13 20.49 -15.23
N LYS A 565 -17.20 21.82 -15.26
CA LYS A 565 -18.41 22.61 -14.94
C LYS A 565 -19.69 21.98 -15.45
N CYS A 566 -19.76 21.68 -16.75
CA CYS A 566 -21.00 21.16 -17.35
C CYS A 566 -21.31 19.72 -16.96
N LEU A 567 -20.29 18.89 -16.70
CA LEU A 567 -20.48 17.55 -16.18
C LEU A 567 -21.05 17.60 -14.76
N LEU A 568 -20.48 18.43 -13.90
CA LEU A 568 -20.94 18.61 -12.52
C LEU A 568 -22.37 19.16 -12.46
N TRP A 569 -22.68 20.21 -13.24
CA TRP A 569 -24.04 20.73 -13.32
C TRP A 569 -25.05 19.67 -13.77
N LYS A 570 -24.72 18.88 -14.81
CA LYS A 570 -25.58 17.78 -15.28
C LYS A 570 -25.78 16.72 -14.20
N ALA A 571 -24.73 16.34 -13.48
CA ALA A 571 -24.79 15.37 -12.40
C ALA A 571 -25.73 15.83 -11.26
N PHE A 572 -25.53 17.02 -10.71
CA PHE A 572 -26.38 17.55 -9.64
C PHE A 572 -27.82 17.83 -10.11
N ALA A 573 -27.99 18.40 -11.29
CA ALA A 573 -29.31 18.63 -11.89
C ALA A 573 -30.06 17.30 -12.10
N SER A 574 -29.38 16.20 -12.45
CA SER A 574 -30.02 14.89 -12.62
C SER A 574 -30.79 14.42 -11.37
N ARG A 575 -30.41 14.91 -10.19
CA ARG A 575 -31.02 14.64 -8.88
C ARG A 575 -31.75 15.85 -8.28
N GLY A 576 -32.15 16.79 -9.12
CA GLY A 576 -33.00 17.92 -8.73
C GLY A 576 -32.27 19.11 -8.10
N LEU A 577 -30.93 19.07 -8.02
CA LEU A 577 -30.11 20.16 -7.47
C LEU A 577 -29.52 21.06 -8.58
N GLY A 578 -30.32 21.37 -9.59
CA GLY A 578 -29.96 22.19 -10.76
C GLY A 578 -29.91 23.69 -10.50
N LEU A 579 -29.75 24.48 -11.57
CA LEU A 579 -29.35 25.89 -11.56
C LEU A 579 -30.08 26.77 -10.54
N THR A 580 -31.40 26.63 -10.44
CA THR A 580 -32.23 27.46 -9.55
C THR A 580 -32.92 26.65 -8.45
N ALA A 581 -32.39 25.48 -8.09
CA ALA A 581 -32.88 24.67 -6.98
C ALA A 581 -32.85 25.48 -5.67
N ALA A 582 -33.98 25.54 -4.96
CA ALA A 582 -34.11 26.25 -3.69
C ALA A 582 -35.30 25.71 -2.89
N ASN A 583 -35.26 25.89 -1.56
CA ASN A 583 -36.34 25.47 -0.65
C ASN A 583 -36.79 24.02 -0.89
N TYR A 584 -35.82 23.12 -1.09
CA TYR A 584 -36.04 21.70 -1.36
C TYR A 584 -36.96 21.45 -2.54
N THR A 585 -37.04 22.34 -3.52
CA THR A 585 -37.81 22.14 -4.75
C THR A 585 -36.85 21.80 -5.88
N ASP A 586 -37.12 20.67 -6.54
CA ASP A 586 -36.27 20.20 -7.62
C ASP A 586 -36.20 21.20 -8.76
N ASN A 587 -34.98 21.39 -9.26
CA ASN A 587 -34.71 22.01 -10.53
C ASN A 587 -33.76 21.10 -11.31
N PHE A 588 -34.08 20.85 -12.58
CA PHE A 588 -33.29 19.97 -13.46
C PHE A 588 -32.55 20.77 -14.54
N ASP A 589 -32.61 22.11 -14.48
CA ASP A 589 -31.97 22.98 -15.45
C ASP A 589 -30.46 23.08 -15.18
N VAL A 590 -29.71 23.29 -16.26
CA VAL A 590 -28.26 23.53 -16.24
C VAL A 590 -27.96 24.90 -16.85
N PRO A 591 -26.77 25.48 -16.62
CA PRO A 591 -26.36 26.70 -17.33
C PRO A 591 -26.50 26.56 -18.84
N ALA A 592 -26.86 27.65 -19.53
CA ALA A 592 -27.13 27.64 -20.97
C ALA A 592 -25.92 27.18 -21.81
N ASP A 593 -24.69 27.43 -21.33
CA ASP A 593 -23.45 26.99 -21.96
C ASP A 593 -23.15 25.49 -21.74
N CYS A 594 -23.99 24.79 -20.98
CA CYS A 594 -23.87 23.37 -20.68
C CYS A 594 -24.97 22.51 -21.30
N ILE A 595 -25.91 23.10 -22.06
CA ILE A 595 -27.00 22.36 -22.71
C ILE A 595 -26.43 21.43 -23.79
#